data_AF-A0AAW1W681-F1
#
_entry.id   AF-A0AAW1W681-F1
#
_cell.length_a   1.000
_cell.length_b   1.000
_cell.length_c   1.000
_cell.angle_alpha   90.00
_cell.angle_beta   90.00
_cell.angle_gamma   90.00
#
_symmetry.space_group_name_H-M   'P 1'
#
loop_
_entity.id
_entity.type
_entity.pdbx_description
1 polymer ?
#
loop_
_entity_poly.entity_id
_entity_poly.type
_entity_poly.pdbx_seq_one_letter_code
_entity_poly.pdbx_strand_id
1 'polypeptide(L)'
;MTSAKQFTILFIATYLIQTVSLSSPDDRSGSCVLNFTSYPYQPTGECISDVKLKINVWDSWTTNLCCRNVLTTLSRALAIHAFTTQGGVFVSDVEWNSCTGPFVRQNSVSADTCGFDGLYYGSSNCSSVNLATIKQDKEYQQALNNCSLFGNSSSPLSFDDACDHCTSSMKELKQHLWDQYHQKNDDNKTENSICGCSSSYFGCSREN
;
A
#
# COMPACT_ATOMS: atom_id res chain seq x y z
N MET A 1 -20.67 64.78 -50.33
CA MET A 1 -20.79 63.88 -51.49
C MET A 1 -20.50 62.46 -51.01
N THR A 2 -21.52 61.63 -51.12
CA THR A 2 -21.59 60.17 -50.94
C THR A 2 -20.47 59.41 -51.65
N SER A 3 -19.93 58.35 -51.01
CA SER A 3 -20.01 56.98 -51.57
C SER A 3 -19.44 55.96 -50.58
N ALA A 4 -20.30 55.07 -50.11
CA ALA A 4 -19.95 53.83 -49.43
C ALA A 4 -19.39 52.80 -50.42
N LYS A 5 -18.40 52.00 -50.01
CA LYS A 5 -18.08 50.65 -50.52
C LYS A 5 -17.44 49.86 -49.35
N GLN A 6 -18.23 49.01 -48.71
CA GLN A 6 -18.26 47.55 -48.87
C GLN A 6 -17.19 46.80 -48.05
N PHE A 7 -17.65 46.32 -46.90
CA PHE A 7 -17.35 45.05 -46.23
C PHE A 7 -16.27 44.16 -46.86
N THR A 8 -15.23 43.84 -46.09
CA THR A 8 -14.84 42.44 -45.84
C THR A 8 -14.13 42.35 -44.49
N ILE A 9 -14.78 41.68 -43.53
CA ILE A 9 -14.22 41.35 -42.22
C ILE A 9 -13.48 40.02 -42.38
N LEU A 10 -12.16 40.00 -42.16
CA LEU A 10 -11.37 38.77 -42.13
C LEU A 10 -11.34 38.28 -40.67
N PHE A 11 -12.26 37.39 -40.32
CA PHE A 11 -12.21 36.62 -39.07
C PHE A 11 -11.11 35.56 -39.19
N ILE A 12 -9.95 35.79 -38.58
CA ILE A 12 -8.97 34.73 -38.33
C ILE A 12 -9.42 34.03 -37.06
N ALA A 13 -10.24 32.98 -37.23
CA ALA A 13 -10.54 32.05 -36.16
C ALA A 13 -9.28 31.21 -35.87
N THR A 14 -8.52 31.61 -34.85
CA THR A 14 -7.49 30.76 -34.28
C THR A 14 -8.14 29.54 -33.67
N TYR A 15 -8.01 28.40 -34.34
CA TYR A 15 -8.33 27.08 -33.82
C TYR A 15 -7.46 26.82 -32.58
N LEU A 16 -8.08 26.90 -31.41
CA LEU A 16 -7.60 26.19 -30.24
C LEU A 16 -7.72 24.70 -30.56
N ILE A 17 -6.59 24.03 -30.79
CA ILE A 17 -6.51 22.58 -30.70
C ILE A 17 -6.75 22.24 -29.23
N GLN A 18 -8.03 22.11 -28.85
CA GLN A 18 -8.39 21.32 -27.70
C GLN A 18 -8.01 19.89 -28.05
N THR A 19 -6.90 19.42 -27.50
CA THR A 19 -6.66 17.99 -27.37
C THR A 19 -7.76 17.47 -26.45
N VAL A 20 -8.90 17.13 -27.03
CA VAL A 20 -9.88 16.27 -26.39
C VAL A 20 -9.15 14.95 -26.26
N SER A 21 -8.59 14.69 -25.08
CA SER A 21 -8.24 13.33 -24.70
C SER A 21 -9.53 12.54 -24.84
N LEU A 22 -9.64 11.74 -25.91
CA LEU A 22 -10.68 10.73 -26.01
C LEU A 22 -10.53 9.86 -24.77
N SER A 23 -11.44 10.05 -23.82
CA SER A 23 -11.71 9.09 -22.77
C SER A 23 -12.09 7.79 -23.47
N SER A 24 -11.14 6.85 -23.48
CA SER A 24 -11.38 5.46 -23.85
C SER A 24 -12.48 4.93 -22.92
N PRO A 25 -13.54 4.30 -23.46
CA PRO A 25 -14.58 3.70 -22.64
C PRO A 25 -14.05 2.39 -22.08
N ASP A 26 -13.40 2.44 -20.92
CA ASP A 26 -13.27 1.32 -20.01
C ASP A 26 -13.85 1.73 -18.66
N ASP A 27 -15.14 1.45 -18.50
CA ASP A 27 -15.88 1.46 -17.24
C ASP A 27 -15.31 0.36 -16.30
N ARG A 28 -14.16 0.64 -15.70
CA ARG A 28 -13.80 0.17 -14.36
C ARG A 28 -13.57 1.39 -13.48
N SER A 29 -14.62 2.18 -13.33
CA SER A 29 -14.63 3.33 -12.43
C SER A 29 -14.72 2.87 -10.97
N GLY A 30 -13.58 2.46 -10.43
CA GLY A 30 -13.26 2.58 -9.02
C GLY A 30 -11.97 3.40 -8.94
N SER A 31 -12.05 4.69 -8.61
CA SER A 31 -10.82 5.44 -8.29
C SER A 31 -10.12 4.70 -7.15
N CYS A 32 -8.84 4.36 -7.32
CA CYS A 32 -8.08 3.70 -6.27
C CYS A 32 -8.13 4.53 -4.97
N VAL A 33 -8.57 3.89 -3.89
CA VAL A 33 -8.70 4.52 -2.56
C VAL A 33 -7.38 4.52 -1.76
N LEU A 34 -6.38 3.77 -2.22
CA LEU A 34 -5.07 3.66 -1.59
C LEU A 34 -4.13 4.78 -2.08
N ASN A 35 -3.47 5.44 -1.14
CA ASN A 35 -2.54 6.53 -1.42
C ASN A 35 -1.11 6.00 -1.56
N PHE A 36 -0.61 5.97 -2.80
CA PHE A 36 0.77 5.64 -3.12
C PHE A 36 1.67 6.88 -3.32
N THR A 37 1.17 8.10 -3.13
CA THR A 37 1.98 9.32 -3.33
C THR A 37 2.87 9.62 -2.13
N SER A 38 2.41 9.32 -0.92
CA SER A 38 3.17 9.59 0.32
C SER A 38 4.38 8.67 0.46
N TYR A 39 4.25 7.41 0.04
CA TYR A 39 5.31 6.42 0.02
C TYR A 39 5.26 5.65 -1.31
N PRO A 40 5.80 6.23 -2.39
CA PRO A 40 5.74 5.62 -3.71
C PRO A 40 6.58 4.34 -3.76
N TYR A 41 6.14 3.41 -4.61
CA TYR A 41 6.92 2.21 -4.93
C TYR A 41 8.33 2.60 -5.40
N GLN A 42 9.32 1.96 -4.80
CA GLN A 42 10.73 2.09 -5.17
C GLN A 42 11.22 0.77 -5.77
N PRO A 43 11.43 0.73 -7.10
CA PRO A 43 12.08 -0.40 -7.77
C PRO A 43 13.45 -0.69 -7.16
N THR A 44 13.79 -1.97 -7.02
CA THR A 44 15.11 -2.39 -6.53
C THR A 44 16.17 -2.48 -7.64
N GLY A 45 15.76 -2.39 -8.91
CA GLY A 45 16.65 -2.63 -10.06
C GLY A 45 16.90 -4.10 -10.38
N GLU A 46 16.40 -5.02 -9.55
CA GLU A 46 16.62 -6.47 -9.61
C GLU A 46 15.84 -7.19 -10.74
N CYS A 47 15.19 -6.44 -11.62
CA CYS A 47 14.14 -6.95 -12.52
C CYS A 47 14.54 -7.06 -13.97
N ILE A 48 15.85 -7.07 -14.16
CA ILE A 48 16.50 -7.08 -15.45
C ILE A 48 16.96 -8.50 -15.81
N SER A 49 16.97 -9.44 -14.85
CA SER A 49 17.43 -10.82 -15.04
C SER A 49 16.28 -11.79 -15.26
N ASP A 50 16.45 -12.71 -16.23
CA ASP A 50 15.53 -13.83 -16.50
C ASP A 50 15.49 -14.85 -15.35
N VAL A 51 16.45 -14.77 -14.41
CA VAL A 51 16.50 -15.63 -13.23
C VAL A 51 15.54 -15.09 -12.18
N LYS A 52 14.38 -15.75 -12.07
CA LYS A 52 13.38 -15.49 -11.01
C LYS A 52 13.87 -16.05 -9.66
N LEU A 53 14.87 -15.41 -9.06
CA LEU A 53 15.29 -15.73 -7.70
C LEU A 53 14.12 -15.53 -6.74
N LYS A 54 13.74 -16.61 -6.06
CA LYS A 54 12.70 -16.61 -5.05
C LYS A 54 13.26 -16.12 -3.72
N ILE A 55 12.53 -15.24 -3.06
CA ILE A 55 12.82 -14.72 -1.72
C ILE A 55 11.61 -14.92 -0.83
N ASN A 56 11.83 -15.00 0.48
CA ASN A 56 10.76 -14.85 1.45
C ASN A 56 10.76 -13.41 1.94
N VAL A 57 9.64 -12.71 1.80
CA VAL A 57 9.42 -11.40 2.41
C VAL A 57 8.60 -11.58 3.69
N TRP A 58 8.99 -10.85 4.73
CA TRP A 58 8.34 -10.87 6.05
C TRP A 58 8.20 -12.29 6.63
N ASP A 59 9.20 -13.13 6.36
CA ASP A 59 9.32 -14.53 6.80
C ASP A 59 8.16 -15.45 6.43
N SER A 60 7.31 -15.05 5.48
CA SER A 60 6.01 -15.71 5.31
C SER A 60 5.50 -15.77 3.87
N TRP A 61 5.85 -14.81 3.01
CA TRP A 61 5.51 -14.86 1.59
C TRP A 61 6.69 -15.16 0.67
N THR A 62 6.58 -16.23 -0.10
CA THR A 62 7.51 -16.53 -1.18
C THR A 62 7.15 -15.71 -2.41
N THR A 63 8.03 -14.78 -2.78
CA THR A 63 7.90 -13.94 -3.98
C THR A 63 9.22 -13.92 -4.75
N ASN A 64 9.36 -13.06 -5.75
CA ASN A 64 10.60 -12.86 -6.50
C ASN A 64 11.34 -11.59 -6.04
N LEU A 65 12.62 -11.44 -6.40
CA LEU A 65 13.41 -10.26 -6.03
C LEU A 65 12.80 -8.92 -6.47
N CYS A 66 12.06 -8.89 -7.58
CA CYS A 66 11.37 -7.67 -8.05
C CYS A 66 10.28 -7.18 -7.12
N CYS A 67 9.67 -8.14 -6.45
CA CYS A 67 8.54 -7.91 -5.57
C CYS A 67 8.97 -7.55 -4.14
N ARG A 68 10.28 -7.50 -3.85
CA ARG A 68 10.84 -7.24 -2.52
C ARG A 68 10.18 -6.05 -1.82
N ASN A 69 9.98 -4.95 -2.54
CA ASN A 69 9.44 -3.70 -1.97
C ASN A 69 7.93 -3.53 -2.18
N VAL A 70 7.30 -4.40 -2.97
CA VAL A 70 5.88 -4.28 -3.31
C VAL A 70 5.03 -4.41 -2.06
N LEU A 71 5.29 -5.43 -1.27
CA LEU A 71 4.54 -5.67 -0.05
C LEU A 71 4.62 -4.48 0.92
N THR A 72 5.83 -3.98 1.18
CA THR A 72 6.03 -2.81 2.04
C THR A 72 5.25 -1.60 1.52
N THR A 73 5.21 -1.41 0.20
CA THR A 73 4.46 -0.31 -0.43
C THR A 73 2.96 -0.47 -0.22
N LEU A 74 2.41 -1.66 -0.47
CA LEU A 74 0.99 -1.97 -0.30
C LEU A 74 0.58 -1.82 1.18
N SER A 75 1.35 -2.39 2.10
CA SER A 75 1.08 -2.31 3.54
C SER A 75 1.09 -0.88 4.06
N ARG A 76 2.01 -0.02 3.58
CA ARG A 76 2.01 1.41 3.93
C ARG A 76 0.75 2.12 3.44
N ALA A 77 0.33 1.84 2.21
CA ALA A 77 -0.87 2.47 1.64
C ALA A 77 -2.14 2.03 2.37
N LEU A 78 -2.25 0.75 2.73
CA LEU A 78 -3.32 0.18 3.56
C LEU A 78 -3.35 0.81 4.96
N ALA A 79 -2.18 0.93 5.60
CA ALA A 79 -2.07 1.57 6.92
C ALA A 79 -2.55 3.03 6.88
N ILE A 80 -2.12 3.82 5.89
CA ILE A 80 -2.56 5.21 5.73
C ILE A 80 -4.07 5.28 5.51
N HIS A 81 -4.61 4.41 4.66
CA HIS A 81 -6.05 4.33 4.42
C HIS A 81 -6.81 4.06 5.73
N ALA A 82 -6.42 3.01 6.46
CA ALA A 82 -7.03 2.63 7.73
C ALA A 82 -6.95 3.75 8.78
N PHE A 83 -5.81 4.46 8.85
CA PHE A 83 -5.65 5.60 9.74
C PHE A 83 -6.58 6.75 9.37
N THR A 84 -6.71 7.03 8.07
CA THR A 84 -7.50 8.15 7.58
C THR A 84 -8.99 7.90 7.75
N THR A 85 -9.45 6.68 7.48
CA THR A 85 -10.88 6.30 7.54
C THR A 85 -11.32 5.85 8.93
N GLN A 86 -10.35 5.54 9.83
CA GLN A 86 -10.61 4.87 11.11
C GLN A 86 -11.36 3.53 10.92
N GLY A 87 -11.19 2.89 9.75
CA GLY A 87 -11.94 1.72 9.33
C GLY A 87 -11.15 0.40 9.37
N GLY A 88 -11.53 -0.53 8.49
CA GLY A 88 -10.80 -1.77 8.24
C GLY A 88 -9.38 -1.51 7.75
N VAL A 89 -8.44 -2.40 8.09
CA VAL A 89 -7.06 -2.31 7.56
C VAL A 89 -7.04 -2.58 6.06
N PHE A 90 -7.85 -3.54 5.62
CA PHE A 90 -7.96 -3.92 4.21
C PHE A 90 -9.19 -3.28 3.57
N VAL A 91 -9.05 -3.01 2.27
CA VAL A 91 -10.13 -2.53 1.39
C VAL A 91 -10.90 -3.70 0.81
N SER A 92 -12.08 -3.46 0.24
CA SER A 92 -12.84 -4.51 -0.44
C SER A 92 -12.07 -5.10 -1.63
N ASP A 93 -12.41 -6.32 -2.06
CA ASP A 93 -11.83 -6.96 -3.24
C ASP A 93 -11.93 -6.07 -4.51
N VAL A 94 -13.06 -5.39 -4.70
CA VAL A 94 -13.27 -4.48 -5.84
C VAL A 94 -12.31 -3.29 -5.78
N GLU A 95 -12.14 -2.68 -4.61
CA GLU A 95 -11.21 -1.57 -4.40
C GLU A 95 -9.75 -2.02 -4.52
N TRP A 96 -9.43 -3.21 -3.99
CA TRP A 96 -8.12 -3.82 -4.09
C TRP A 96 -7.70 -3.97 -5.54
N ASN A 97 -8.52 -4.65 -6.36
CA ASN A 97 -8.27 -4.84 -7.79
C ASN A 97 -8.19 -3.51 -8.57
N SER A 98 -8.85 -2.46 -8.09
CA SER A 98 -8.77 -1.12 -8.68
C SER A 98 -7.47 -0.38 -8.32
N CYS A 99 -6.76 -0.84 -7.27
CA CYS A 99 -5.56 -0.21 -6.74
C CYS A 99 -4.24 -0.93 -7.06
N THR A 100 -4.30 -2.22 -7.40
CA THR A 100 -3.12 -3.10 -7.34
C THR A 100 -2.58 -3.54 -8.70
N GLY A 101 -2.99 -2.82 -9.76
CA GLY A 101 -2.43 -2.95 -11.09
C GLY A 101 -0.94 -2.60 -11.17
N PRO A 102 -0.37 -2.59 -12.39
CA PRO A 102 1.05 -2.32 -12.59
C PRO A 102 1.54 -1.02 -11.98
N PHE A 103 2.69 -1.05 -11.30
CA PHE A 103 3.31 0.16 -10.75
C PHE A 103 3.90 1.02 -11.89
N VAL A 104 3.62 2.33 -11.88
CA VAL A 104 4.04 3.28 -12.92
C VAL A 104 5.55 3.25 -13.22
N ARG A 105 6.38 3.07 -12.17
CA ARG A 105 7.84 3.03 -12.32
C ARG A 105 8.36 1.67 -12.81
N GLN A 106 7.51 0.64 -12.82
CA GLN A 106 7.86 -0.71 -13.23
C GLN A 106 6.62 -1.53 -13.61
N ASN A 107 6.18 -1.39 -14.86
CA ASN A 107 4.93 -1.99 -15.36
C ASN A 107 4.89 -3.53 -15.34
N SER A 108 6.03 -4.20 -15.16
CA SER A 108 6.10 -5.67 -15.01
C SER A 108 5.76 -6.15 -13.60
N VAL A 109 5.53 -5.24 -12.66
CA VAL A 109 5.30 -5.52 -11.24
C VAL A 109 3.96 -4.94 -10.81
N SER A 110 3.18 -5.78 -10.13
CA SER A 110 1.84 -5.54 -9.58
C SER A 110 1.62 -6.47 -8.38
N ALA A 111 0.57 -6.28 -7.58
CA ALA A 111 0.31 -7.17 -6.44
C ALA A 111 0.14 -8.64 -6.90
N ASP A 112 -0.65 -8.85 -7.96
CA ASP A 112 -0.94 -10.18 -8.50
C ASP A 112 0.32 -10.89 -9.01
N THR A 113 1.14 -10.20 -9.82
CA THR A 113 2.40 -10.78 -10.33
C THR A 113 3.40 -11.11 -9.22
N CYS A 114 3.20 -10.53 -8.03
CA CYS A 114 4.02 -10.74 -6.86
C CYS A 114 3.44 -11.75 -5.85
N GLY A 115 2.24 -12.28 -6.10
CA GLY A 115 1.56 -13.22 -5.20
C GLY A 115 0.99 -12.55 -3.96
N PHE A 116 0.57 -11.28 -4.07
CA PHE A 116 -0.06 -10.51 -2.99
C PHE A 116 -1.54 -10.23 -3.27
N ASP A 117 -2.17 -11.03 -4.12
CA ASP A 117 -3.58 -10.93 -4.52
C ASP A 117 -4.56 -11.12 -3.34
N GLY A 118 -4.14 -11.82 -2.28
CA GLY A 118 -4.97 -12.07 -1.09
C GLY A 118 -5.04 -10.95 -0.04
N LEU A 119 -4.61 -9.71 -0.35
CA LEU A 119 -4.59 -8.60 0.62
C LEU A 119 -5.81 -7.68 0.54
N TYR A 120 -6.99 -8.28 0.62
CA TYR A 120 -8.27 -7.57 0.64
C TYR A 120 -9.16 -8.07 1.78
N TYR A 121 -10.15 -7.27 2.17
CA TYR A 121 -11.08 -7.58 3.23
C TYR A 121 -11.88 -8.85 2.94
N GLY A 122 -11.88 -9.78 3.89
CA GLY A 122 -12.59 -11.05 3.80
C GLY A 122 -11.83 -12.16 3.06
N SER A 123 -10.61 -11.92 2.59
CA SER A 123 -9.74 -12.97 2.03
C SER A 123 -9.31 -14.00 3.09
N SER A 124 -9.34 -13.58 4.35
CA SER A 124 -8.84 -14.33 5.50
C SER A 124 -9.44 -13.81 6.82
N ASN A 125 -9.23 -14.49 7.96
CA ASN A 125 -9.78 -14.00 9.23
C ASN A 125 -9.08 -12.71 9.66
N CYS A 126 -7.75 -12.68 9.61
CA CYS A 126 -6.97 -11.47 9.88
C CYS A 126 -7.23 -10.34 8.89
N SER A 127 -7.65 -10.63 7.65
CA SER A 127 -8.06 -9.58 6.70
C SER A 127 -9.30 -8.79 7.14
N SER A 128 -10.06 -9.33 8.11
CA SER A 128 -11.27 -8.71 8.64
C SER A 128 -11.00 -7.80 9.85
N VAL A 129 -9.73 -7.64 10.24
CA VAL A 129 -9.32 -6.80 11.35
C VAL A 129 -9.68 -5.34 11.11
N ASN A 130 -10.31 -4.74 12.11
CA ASN A 130 -10.70 -3.33 12.11
C ASN A 130 -9.83 -2.53 13.08
N LEU A 131 -9.36 -1.36 12.63
CA LEU A 131 -8.49 -0.49 13.43
C LEU A 131 -9.17 -0.03 14.72
N ALA A 132 -10.47 0.26 14.69
CA ALA A 132 -11.23 0.71 15.86
C ALA A 132 -11.29 -0.35 16.97
N THR A 133 -11.31 -1.63 16.60
CA THR A 133 -11.28 -2.76 17.55
C THR A 133 -9.89 -2.92 18.15
N ILE A 134 -8.86 -3.08 17.30
CA ILE A 134 -7.49 -3.37 17.78
C ILE A 134 -6.88 -2.22 18.55
N LYS A 135 -7.32 -0.98 18.34
CA LYS A 135 -6.88 0.18 19.13
C LYS A 135 -7.18 0.03 20.62
N GLN A 136 -8.14 -0.81 20.99
CA GLN A 136 -8.47 -1.06 22.39
C GLN A 136 -7.56 -2.12 23.02
N ASP A 137 -6.83 -2.89 22.20
CA ASP A 137 -5.94 -3.94 22.67
C ASP A 137 -4.68 -3.35 23.27
N LYS A 138 -4.21 -3.97 24.36
CA LYS A 138 -3.01 -3.53 25.07
C LYS A 138 -1.78 -3.61 24.18
N GLU A 139 -1.69 -4.66 23.37
CA GLU A 139 -0.60 -4.96 22.46
C GLU A 139 -0.48 -3.89 21.38
N TYR A 140 -1.62 -3.37 20.88
CA TYR A 140 -1.62 -2.24 19.95
C TYR A 140 -1.08 -0.96 20.60
N GLN A 141 -1.54 -0.65 21.82
CA GLN A 141 -1.08 0.53 22.55
C GLN A 141 0.42 0.44 22.89
N GLN A 142 0.91 -0.75 23.24
CA GLN A 142 2.33 -1.00 23.47
C GLN A 142 3.15 -0.81 22.19
N ALA A 143 2.71 -1.38 21.06
CA ALA A 143 3.35 -1.19 19.77
C ALA A 143 3.39 0.29 19.37
N LEU A 144 2.29 1.01 19.52
CA LEU A 144 2.22 2.45 19.24
C LEU A 144 3.23 3.24 20.09
N ASN A 145 3.28 2.98 21.39
CA ASN A 145 4.20 3.68 22.30
C ASN A 145 5.67 3.40 21.97
N ASN A 146 6.03 2.13 21.72
CA ASN A 146 7.40 1.74 21.42
C ASN A 146 7.85 2.22 20.03
N CYS A 147 6.95 2.25 19.05
CA CYS A 147 7.24 2.80 17.73
C CYS A 147 7.21 4.34 17.70
N SER A 148 6.64 5.02 18.69
CA SER A 148 6.68 6.48 18.79
C SER A 148 8.00 7.02 19.37
N LEU A 149 8.94 6.14 19.74
CA LEU A 149 10.26 6.53 20.25
C LEU A 149 11.17 7.10 19.14
N PHE A 150 10.85 6.83 17.87
CA PHE A 150 11.56 7.39 16.72
C PHE A 150 11.37 8.90 16.60
N GLY A 151 12.47 9.63 16.41
CA GLY A 151 12.43 11.08 16.20
C GLY A 151 12.11 11.90 17.45
N ASN A 152 11.90 11.26 18.61
CA ASN A 152 11.81 11.97 19.86
C ASN A 152 13.23 12.38 20.30
N SER A 153 13.59 13.63 20.00
CA SER A 153 14.87 14.24 20.43
C SER A 153 15.11 14.21 21.95
N SER A 154 14.07 13.92 22.74
CA SER A 154 14.14 13.77 24.20
C SER A 154 14.30 12.32 24.66
N SER A 155 14.22 11.35 23.75
CA SER A 155 14.43 9.93 24.06
C SER A 155 15.94 9.65 24.18
N PRO A 156 16.39 9.00 25.25
CA PRO A 156 17.80 8.63 25.41
C PRO A 156 18.20 7.40 24.57
N LEU A 157 17.24 6.78 23.87
CA LEU A 157 17.46 5.54 23.11
C LEU A 157 18.11 5.84 21.76
N SER A 158 19.05 4.98 21.37
CA SER A 158 19.61 5.02 20.02
C SER A 158 18.55 4.63 18.97
N PHE A 159 18.85 4.90 17.69
CA PHE A 159 17.99 4.44 16.60
C PHE A 159 17.81 2.91 16.62
N ASP A 160 18.90 2.18 16.84
CA ASP A 160 18.87 0.71 16.86
C ASP A 160 18.01 0.21 18.03
N ASP A 161 18.12 0.80 19.22
CA ASP A 161 17.29 0.41 20.38
C ASP A 161 15.80 0.72 20.15
N ALA A 162 15.48 1.89 19.58
CA ALA A 162 14.10 2.25 19.25
C ALA A 162 13.52 1.32 18.19
N CYS A 163 14.34 0.92 17.21
CA CYS A 163 13.99 -0.05 16.18
C CYS A 163 13.74 -1.44 16.74
N ASP A 164 14.59 -1.90 17.66
CA ASP A 164 14.42 -3.20 18.30
C ASP A 164 13.16 -3.24 19.16
N HIS A 165 12.89 -2.19 19.95
CA HIS A 165 11.66 -2.07 20.73
C HIS A 165 10.41 -2.06 19.85
N CYS A 166 10.39 -1.22 18.82
CA CYS A 166 9.26 -1.15 17.89
C CYS A 166 9.05 -2.49 17.21
N THR A 167 10.08 -3.06 16.59
CA THR A 167 10.00 -4.34 15.88
C THR A 167 9.53 -5.48 16.79
N SER A 168 9.98 -5.50 18.05
CA SER A 168 9.56 -6.52 19.02
C SER A 168 8.08 -6.40 19.38
N SER A 169 7.59 -5.19 19.69
CA SER A 169 6.16 -5.02 20.00
C SER A 169 5.26 -5.21 18.80
N MET A 170 5.74 -4.95 17.58
CA MET A 170 5.03 -5.28 16.35
C MET A 170 4.90 -6.79 16.16
N LYS A 171 5.93 -7.58 16.51
CA LYS A 171 5.84 -9.05 16.51
C LYS A 171 4.85 -9.56 17.56
N GLU A 172 4.81 -8.95 18.74
CA GLU A 172 3.84 -9.27 19.79
C GLU A 172 2.41 -8.97 19.34
N LEU A 173 2.16 -7.79 18.75
CA LEU A 173 0.87 -7.44 18.17
C LEU A 173 0.45 -8.42 17.07
N LYS A 174 1.38 -8.80 16.18
CA LYS A 174 1.11 -9.83 15.17
C LYS A 174 0.68 -11.14 15.81
N GLN A 175 1.42 -11.59 16.83
CA GLN A 175 1.13 -12.84 17.52
C GLN A 175 -0.23 -12.78 18.22
N HIS A 176 -0.58 -11.65 18.84
CA HIS A 176 -1.90 -11.43 19.43
C HIS A 176 -3.03 -11.52 18.40
N LEU A 177 -2.89 -10.83 17.27
CA LEU A 177 -3.88 -10.92 16.17
C LEU A 177 -3.96 -12.35 15.62
N TRP A 178 -2.83 -13.03 15.47
CA TRP A 178 -2.81 -14.43 15.10
C TRP A 178 -3.59 -15.25 16.12
N ASP A 179 -3.28 -15.19 17.41
CA ASP A 179 -3.96 -15.99 18.44
C ASP A 179 -5.47 -15.69 18.53
N GLN A 180 -5.88 -14.45 18.23
CA GLN A 180 -7.27 -14.03 18.24
C GLN A 180 -8.08 -14.53 17.03
N TYR A 181 -7.49 -14.52 15.83
CA TYR A 181 -8.19 -14.78 14.57
C TYR A 181 -7.82 -16.12 13.92
N HIS A 182 -6.76 -16.78 14.39
CA HIS A 182 -6.34 -18.09 13.92
C HIS A 182 -7.35 -19.16 14.33
N GLN A 183 -7.81 -19.94 13.36
CA GLN A 183 -8.56 -21.17 13.61
C GLN A 183 -7.57 -22.32 13.76
N LYS A 184 -7.73 -23.12 14.83
CA LYS A 184 -6.81 -24.19 15.29
C LYS A 184 -6.42 -25.30 14.29
N ASN A 185 -6.83 -25.22 13.03
CA ASN A 185 -6.59 -26.22 11.99
C ASN A 185 -6.00 -25.65 10.68
N ASP A 186 -5.51 -24.41 10.67
CA ASP A 186 -4.98 -23.79 9.45
C ASP A 186 -3.47 -23.51 9.57
N ASP A 187 -2.63 -24.46 9.14
CA ASP A 187 -1.16 -24.27 8.97
C ASP A 187 -0.82 -23.27 7.84
N ASN A 188 -1.80 -22.46 7.42
CA ASN A 188 -1.70 -21.55 6.31
C ASN A 188 -0.80 -20.37 6.67
N LYS A 189 0.46 -20.48 6.24
CA LYS A 189 1.47 -19.42 6.30
C LYS A 189 0.96 -18.09 5.74
N THR A 190 -0.01 -18.11 4.82
CA THR A 190 -0.67 -16.91 4.28
C THR A 190 -1.45 -16.15 5.34
N GLU A 191 -2.17 -16.85 6.23
CA GLU A 191 -2.91 -16.19 7.31
C GLU A 191 -1.95 -15.44 8.25
N ASN A 192 -0.80 -16.05 8.59
CA ASN A 192 0.19 -15.42 9.47
C ASN A 192 0.79 -14.16 8.80
N SER A 193 0.93 -14.20 7.48
CA SER A 193 1.37 -13.06 6.67
C SER A 193 0.34 -11.93 6.68
N ILE A 194 -0.95 -12.26 6.57
CA ILE A 194 -2.04 -11.29 6.57
C ILE A 194 -2.24 -10.68 7.97
N CYS A 195 -2.12 -11.46 9.05
CA CYS A 195 -2.05 -10.92 10.42
C CYS A 195 -0.83 -10.00 10.59
N GLY A 196 0.30 -10.36 9.95
CA GLY A 196 1.47 -9.49 9.82
C GLY A 196 1.12 -8.16 9.17
N CYS A 197 0.44 -8.16 8.02
CA CYS A 197 0.01 -6.91 7.37
C CYS A 197 -0.98 -6.10 8.20
N SER A 198 -1.90 -6.78 8.90
CA SER A 198 -2.88 -6.17 9.80
C SER A 198 -2.22 -5.42 10.96
N SER A 199 -1.13 -5.98 11.48
CA SER A 199 -0.34 -5.38 12.54
C SER A 199 0.64 -4.34 12.03
N SER A 200 1.08 -4.42 10.77
CA SER A 200 2.18 -3.62 10.20
C SER A 200 1.82 -2.17 9.91
N TYR A 201 1.99 -1.31 10.91
CA TYR A 201 2.07 0.15 10.74
C TYR A 201 3.51 0.70 10.67
N PHE A 202 4.49 0.02 11.28
CA PHE A 202 5.84 0.56 11.48
C PHE A 202 6.92 -0.51 11.22
N GLY A 203 7.00 -0.98 9.98
CA GLY A 203 8.14 -1.77 9.55
C GLY A 203 9.40 -0.89 9.52
N CYS A 204 10.32 -1.09 10.46
CA CYS A 204 11.63 -0.44 10.44
C CYS A 204 12.49 -1.14 9.39
N SER A 205 12.63 -0.53 8.22
CA SER A 205 13.59 -1.00 7.22
C SER A 205 14.82 -0.12 7.30
N ARG A 206 15.93 -0.70 7.75
CA ARG A 206 17.26 -0.13 7.58
C ARG A 206 17.60 -0.28 6.10
N GLU A 207 17.25 0.74 5.30
CA GLU A 207 17.76 0.87 3.93
C GLU A 207 19.26 1.19 4.07
N ASN A 208 20.10 0.16 4.00
CA ASN A 208 21.54 0.30 3.76
C ASN A 208 21.78 0.34 2.25
#